data_AF-A0A960XHH4-F1
#
_entry.id   AF-A0A960XHH4-F1
#
_cell.length_a   1.000
_cell.length_b   1.000
_cell.length_c   1.000
_cell.angle_alpha   90.00
_cell.angle_beta   90.00
_cell.angle_gamma   90.00
#
_symmetry.space_group_name_H-M   'P 1'
#
loop_
_entity.id
_entity.type
_entity.pdbx_description
1 polymer ?
#
loop_
_entity_poly.entity_id
_entity_poly.type
_entity_poly.pdbx_seq_one_letter_code
_entity_poly.pdbx_strand_id
1 'polypeptide(L)' 'MDGVLYVGWEEIPGAQRTICQLRSAGIPFRFITNTTTRTPMDLLRKLKGIGLQVEDKDQFTAVTARRQFLDIR' A
#
# COMPACT_ATOMS: atom_id res chain seq x y z
N MET A 1 -0.52 7.16 0.97
CA MET A 1 -1.40 6.18 1.64
C MET A 1 -1.98 6.77 2.91
N ASP A 2 -1.15 7.37 3.75
CA ASP A 2 -1.59 8.35 4.76
C ASP A 2 -2.59 9.35 4.16
N GLY A 3 -3.70 9.60 4.84
CA GLY A 3 -4.77 10.51 4.42
C GLY A 3 -5.69 9.95 3.33
N VAL A 4 -5.45 8.74 2.83
CA VAL A 4 -6.29 8.07 1.81
C VAL A 4 -6.82 6.72 2.31
N LEU A 5 -5.91 5.86 2.81
CA LEU A 5 -6.28 4.56 3.36
C LEU A 5 -6.37 4.58 4.90
N TYR A 6 -5.60 5.44 5.55
CA TYR A 6 -5.50 5.51 7.00
C TYR A 6 -5.01 6.88 7.48
N VAL A 7 -5.25 7.19 8.75
CA VAL A 7 -4.61 8.29 9.49
C VAL A 7 -3.99 7.72 10.77
N GLY A 8 -2.68 7.86 10.94
CA GLY A 8 -1.98 7.24 12.09
C GLY A 8 -2.06 5.71 12.03
N TRP A 9 -2.83 5.12 12.94
CA TRP A 9 -3.09 3.67 13.04
C TRP A 9 -4.56 3.30 12.81
N GLU A 10 -5.37 4.25 12.35
CA GLU A 10 -6.79 4.04 12.10
C GLU A 10 -7.09 4.00 10.60
N GLU A 11 -7.92 3.05 10.18
CA GLU A 11 -8.44 3.00 8.82
C GLU A 11 -9.27 4.26 8.51
N ILE A 12 -9.16 4.79 7.28
CA ILE A 12 -10.14 5.75 6.78
C ILE A 12 -11.42 4.98 6.41
N PRO A 13 -12.61 5.40 6.91
CA PRO A 13 -13.85 4.68 6.66
C PRO A 13 -14.09 4.39 5.17
N GLY A 14 -14.23 3.10 4.85
CA GLY A 14 -14.51 2.63 3.50
C GLY A 14 -13.27 2.28 2.67
N ALA A 15 -12.05 2.42 3.19
CA ALA A 15 -10.84 2.00 2.49
C ALA A 15 -10.87 0.50 2.18
N GLN A 16 -11.12 -0.35 3.18
CA GLN A 16 -11.23 -1.79 3.00
C GLN A 16 -12.37 -2.17 2.04
N ARG A 17 -13.52 -1.51 2.16
CA ARG A 17 -14.67 -1.72 1.25
C ARG A 17 -14.30 -1.40 -0.19
N THR A 18 -13.59 -0.29 -0.42
CA THR A 18 -13.18 0.15 -1.76
C THR A 18 -12.19 -0.84 -2.37
N ILE A 19 -11.22 -1.32 -1.58
CA ILE A 19 -10.26 -2.35 -2.00
C ILE A 19 -11.01 -3.61 -2.45
N CYS A 20 -11.96 -4.10 -1.64
CA CYS A 20 -12.78 -5.24 -2.01
C CYS A 20 -13.57 -5.01 -3.31
N GLN A 21 -14.16 -3.82 -3.48
CA GLN A 21 -14.91 -3.49 -4.69
C GLN A 21 -14.02 -3.50 -5.94
N LEU A 22 -12.82 -2.91 -5.88
CA LEU A 22 -11.86 -2.92 -6.99
C LEU A 22 -11.43 -4.36 -7.34
N ARG A 23 -11.16 -5.18 -6.32
CA ARG A 23 -10.82 -6.60 -6.52
C ARG A 23 -11.96 -7.39 -7.16
N SER A 24 -13.18 -7.27 -6.63
CA SER A 24 -14.36 -7.97 -7.16
C SER A 24 -14.72 -7.52 -8.58
N ALA A 25 -14.42 -6.28 -8.94
CA ALA A 25 -14.60 -5.76 -10.29
C ALA A 25 -13.45 -6.14 -11.25
N GLY A 26 -12.40 -6.83 -10.78
CA GLY A 26 -11.23 -7.18 -11.59
C GLY A 26 -10.39 -5.97 -12.02
N ILE A 27 -10.52 -4.83 -11.33
CA ILE A 27 -9.80 -3.60 -11.67
C ILE A 27 -8.39 -3.68 -11.06
N PRO A 28 -7.31 -3.67 -11.87
CA PRO A 28 -5.96 -3.67 -11.35
C PRO A 28 -5.64 -2.34 -10.66
N PHE A 29 -5.03 -2.41 -9.48
CA PHE A 29 -4.59 -1.23 -8.73
C PHE A 29 -3.25 -1.48 -8.01
N ARG A 30 -2.59 -0.38 -7.67
CA ARG A 30 -1.50 -0.34 -6.69
C ARG A 30 -1.57 0.94 -5.87
N PHE A 31 -1.18 0.85 -4.61
CA PHE A 31 -0.97 1.98 -3.72
C PHE A 31 0.45 2.51 -3.90
N ILE A 32 0.56 3.77 -4.27
CA ILE A 32 1.84 4.45 -4.45
C ILE A 32 2.08 5.37 -3.26
N THR A 33 3.27 5.32 -2.66
CA THR A 33 3.66 6.22 -1.58
C THR A 33 5.12 6.67 -1.72
N ASN A 34 5.38 7.93 -1.36
CA ASN A 34 6.71 8.53 -1.35
C ASN A 34 7.49 8.24 -0.05
N THR A 35 6.98 7.37 0.82
CA THR A 35 7.63 7.00 2.08
C THR A 35 8.99 6.33 1.82
N THR A 36 10.03 6.86 2.48
CA THR A 36 11.41 6.33 2.48
C THR A 36 11.84 5.77 3.84
N THR A 37 11.03 5.97 4.88
CA THR A 37 11.36 5.66 6.28
C THR A 37 10.88 4.28 6.74
N ARG A 38 10.16 3.54 5.88
CA ARG A 38 9.64 2.20 6.17
C ARG A 38 10.00 1.26 5.04
N THR A 39 10.36 0.03 5.37
CA THR A 39 10.51 -1.01 4.35
C THR A 39 9.13 -1.37 3.77
N PRO A 40 9.05 -1.91 2.55
CA PRO A 40 7.79 -2.43 2.01
C PRO A 40 7.12 -3.43 2.97
N MET A 41 7.90 -4.33 3.58
CA MET A 41 7.37 -5.30 4.53
C MET A 41 6.80 -4.66 5.81
N ASP A 42 7.40 -3.60 6.33
CA ASP A 42 6.86 -2.87 7.48
C ASP A 42 5.55 -2.16 7.15
N LEU A 43 5.46 -1.57 5.95
CA LEU A 43 4.24 -0.93 5.48
C LEU A 43 3.12 -1.97 5.28
N LEU A 44 3.43 -3.11 4.68
CA LEU A 44 2.47 -4.21 4.51
C LEU A 44 1.94 -4.71 5.86
N ARG A 45 2.84 -4.92 6.85
CA ARG A 45 2.45 -5.30 8.21
C ARG A 45 1.52 -4.26 8.86
N LYS A 46 1.83 -2.97 8.69
CA LYS A 46 0.97 -1.89 9.18
C LYS A 46 -0.43 -1.94 8.55
N LEU A 47 -0.51 -2.00 7.22
CA LEU A 47 -1.78 -2.01 6.49
C LEU A 47 -2.65 -3.22 6.92
N LYS A 48 -2.06 -4.40 7.06
CA LYS A 48 -2.76 -5.58 7.58
C LYS A 48 -3.18 -5.41 9.04
N GLY A 49 -2.33 -4.79 9.87
CA GLY A 49 -2.61 -4.56 11.29
C GLY A 49 -3.82 -3.65 11.54
N ILE A 50 -4.13 -2.75 10.60
CA ILE A 50 -5.32 -1.89 10.66
C ILE A 50 -6.53 -2.48 9.94
N GLY A 51 -6.49 -3.76 9.55
CA GLY A 51 -7.61 -4.48 8.96
C GLY A 51 -7.69 -4.49 7.43
N LEU A 52 -6.71 -3.90 6.72
CA LEU A 52 -6.73 -3.88 5.27
C LEU A 52 -6.25 -5.22 4.67
N GLN A 53 -7.03 -5.77 3.74
CA GLN A 53 -6.70 -6.97 3.00
C GLN A 53 -5.81 -6.64 1.79
N VAL A 54 -4.51 -6.56 2.05
CA VAL A 54 -3.49 -6.19 1.06
C VAL A 54 -2.38 -7.22 0.96
N GLU A 55 -1.74 -7.26 -0.21
CA GLU A 55 -0.60 -8.08 -0.56
C GLU A 55 0.61 -7.18 -0.91
N ASP A 56 1.82 -7.74 -0.86
CA ASP A 56 3.03 -6.97 -1.17
C ASP A 56 3.01 -6.37 -2.58
N LYS A 57 2.41 -7.09 -3.54
CA LYS A 57 2.26 -6.63 -4.94
C LYS A 57 1.33 -5.41 -5.09
N ASP A 58 0.50 -5.13 -4.09
CA ASP A 58 -0.43 -4.02 -4.12
C ASP A 58 0.27 -2.69 -3.81
N GLN A 59 1.49 -2.69 -3.28
CA GLN A 59 2.18 -1.45 -2.88
C GLN A 59 3.41 -1.17 -3.74
N PHE A 60 3.67 0.12 -3.93
CA PHE A 60 4.89 0.60 -4.56
C PHE A 60 5.42 1.81 -3.81
N THR A 61 6.64 1.68 -3.30
CA THR A 61 7.27 2.70 -2.43
C THR A 61 8.43 3.38 -3.15
N ALA A 62 8.82 4.57 -2.67
CA ALA A 62 10.04 5.23 -3.14
C ALA A 62 11.29 4.36 -2.94
N VAL A 63 11.36 3.55 -1.87
CA VAL A 63 12.45 2.59 -1.64
C VAL A 63 12.46 1.49 -2.71
N THR A 64 11.30 0.93 -3.03
CA THR A 64 11.15 -0.06 -4.12
C THR A 64 11.57 0.54 -5.47
N ALA A 65 11.12 1.76 -5.76
CA ALA A 65 11.48 2.47 -6.99
C ALA A 65 12.99 2.70 -7.10
N ARG A 66 13.64 3.15 -6.01
CA ARG A 66 15.08 3.37 -5.97
C ARG A 66 15.87 2.08 -6.21
N ARG A 67 15.45 0.97 -5.58
CA ARG A 67 16.05 -0.34 -5.81
C ARG A 67 15.94 -0.76 -7.27
N GLN A 68 14.73 -0.72 -7.85
CA GLN A 68 14.54 -1.07 -9.26
C GLN A 68 15.38 -0.21 -10.20
N PHE A 69 15.52 1.09 -9.93
CA PHE A 69 16.38 1.96 -10.71
C PHE A 69 17.87 1.57 -10.64
N LEU A 70 18.34 1.06 -9.49
CA LEU A 70 19.70 0.53 -9.35
C LEU A 70 19.87 -0.80 -10.07
N ASP A 71 18.86 -1.67 -10.04
CA ASP A 71 18.91 -2.98 -10.69
C ASP A 71 18.93 -2.90 -12.24
N ILE A 72 18.47 -1.77 -12.81
CA ILE A 72 18.48 -1.51 -14.27
C ILE A 72 19.84 -0.94 -14.73
N ARG A 73 20.74 -0.57 -13.80
CA ARG A 73 22.05 0.03 -14.12
C ARG A 73 23.19 -0.98 -14.14
#